data_AF-A0A455U8D1-F1
#
_entry.id   AF-A0A455U8D1-F1
#
_cell.length_a   1.000
_cell.length_b   1.000
_cell.length_c   1.000
_cell.angle_alpha   90.00
_cell.angle_beta   90.00
_cell.angle_gamma   90.00
#
_symmetry.space_group_name_H-M   'P 1'
#
loop_
_entity.id
_entity.type
_entity.pdbx_description
1 polymer ?
#
loop_
_entity_poly.entity_id
_entity_poly.type
_entity_poly.pdbx_seq_one_letter_code
_entity_poly.pdbx_strand_id
1 'polypeptide(L)'
;MGSDINAQSLENVATIITNNPTLKDRFTLRTQHDKNHIFEGIIQPGEFFDVSVCNPPFHASLDEALKGSQRKLNNLAHSRGEQKATTQSPTLNFGGLGVELWCKGGEQLFLKKLIRESQVYSTQCRWFSSLVSKADNVKPAKKLIRKLGAVEIREIEMKQGNKVTRVLAWKFM
;
A
#
# COMPACT_ATOMS: atom_id res chain seq x y z
N MET A 1 7.59 1.52 13.66
CA MET A 1 8.38 2.31 12.69
C MET A 1 7.50 2.63 11.49
N GLY A 2 7.55 3.86 10.97
CA GLY A 2 6.94 4.24 9.70
C GLY A 2 8.02 4.63 8.69
N SER A 3 7.84 4.28 7.43
CA SER A 3 8.77 4.63 6.35
C SER A 3 8.04 5.10 5.11
N ASP A 4 8.64 6.07 4.41
CA ASP A 4 8.14 6.57 3.13
C ASP A 4 9.31 7.06 2.27
N ILE A 5 9.12 7.09 0.95
CA ILE A 5 10.06 7.70 0.00
C ILE A 5 9.81 9.23 -0.11
N ASN A 6 8.60 9.68 0.23
CA ASN A 6 8.19 11.07 0.14
C ASN A 6 8.46 11.80 1.46
N ALA A 7 9.41 12.75 1.41
CA ALA A 7 9.75 13.58 2.56
C ALA A 7 8.54 14.37 3.11
N GLN A 8 7.65 14.83 2.23
CA GLN A 8 6.45 15.57 2.65
C GLN A 8 5.47 14.69 3.43
N SER A 9 5.33 13.41 3.05
CA SER A 9 4.49 12.45 3.78
C SER A 9 5.06 12.18 5.17
N LEU A 10 6.39 12.08 5.31
CA LEU A 10 7.05 11.93 6.62
C LEU A 10 6.95 13.18 7.49
N GLU A 11 7.10 14.37 6.91
CA GLU A 11 6.95 15.64 7.63
C GLU A 11 5.53 15.79 8.17
N ASN A 12 4.52 15.45 7.37
CA ASN A 12 3.12 15.44 7.82
C ASN A 12 2.92 14.49 9.03
N VAL A 13 3.49 13.28 8.98
CA VAL A 13 3.42 12.35 10.13
C VAL A 13 4.15 12.92 11.34
N ALA A 14 5.30 13.57 11.15
CA ALA A 14 6.04 14.22 12.24
C ALA A 14 5.22 15.34 12.90
N THR A 15 4.50 16.15 12.12
CA THR A 15 3.57 17.16 12.64
C THR A 15 2.44 16.52 13.44
N ILE A 16 1.83 15.42 12.94
CA ILE A 16 0.79 14.69 13.66
C ILE A 16 1.33 14.17 15.00
N ILE A 17 2.52 13.56 15.03
CA ILE A 17 3.14 13.07 16.27
C ILE A 17 3.38 14.23 17.25
N THR A 18 3.85 15.38 16.76
CA THR A 18 4.13 16.57 17.58
C THR A 18 2.86 17.09 18.26
N ASN A 19 1.73 17.07 17.54
CA ASN A 19 0.42 17.48 18.06
C ASN A 19 -0.26 16.42 18.95
N ASN A 20 0.33 15.22 19.07
CA ASN A 20 -0.21 14.12 19.87
C ASN A 20 0.90 13.53 20.78
N PRO A 21 1.21 14.18 21.92
CA PRO A 21 2.38 13.83 22.74
C PRO A 21 2.43 12.36 23.18
N THR A 22 1.28 11.70 23.34
CA THR A 22 1.17 10.27 23.68
C THR A 22 1.78 9.33 22.63
N LEU A 23 2.02 9.82 21.41
CA LEU A 23 2.60 9.07 20.31
C LEU A 23 4.13 9.26 20.19
N LYS A 24 4.72 10.27 20.83
CA LYS A 24 6.10 10.71 20.60
C LYS A 24 7.12 9.57 20.69
N ASP A 25 7.04 8.77 21.74
CA ASP A 25 8.00 7.67 21.97
C ASP A 25 7.55 6.33 21.36
N ARG A 26 6.42 6.31 20.63
CA ARG A 26 5.87 5.11 20.00
C ARG A 26 6.19 5.00 18.51
N PHE A 27 6.69 6.07 17.90
CA PHE A 27 6.95 6.15 16.47
C PHE A 27 8.39 6.54 16.17
N THR A 28 9.02 5.74 15.33
CA THR A 28 10.27 6.09 14.65
C THR A 28 9.97 6.21 13.18
N LEU A 29 10.38 7.31 12.55
CA LEU A 29 10.24 7.55 11.11
C LEU A 29 11.58 7.31 10.41
N ARG A 30 11.54 6.70 9.22
CA ARG A 30 12.73 6.44 8.41
C ARG A 30 12.45 6.68 6.93
N THR A 31 13.27 7.50 6.28
CA THR A 31 13.16 7.75 4.84
C THR A 31 13.70 6.57 4.04
N GLN A 32 12.94 6.08 3.06
CA GLN A 32 13.42 5.13 2.06
C GLN A 32 14.02 5.93 0.90
N HIS A 33 15.35 5.95 0.82
CA HIS A 33 16.05 6.74 -0.21
C HIS A 33 16.04 6.05 -1.58
N ASP A 34 15.93 4.73 -1.63
CA ASP A 34 15.82 4.00 -2.89
C ASP A 34 14.39 3.50 -3.11
N LYS A 35 13.68 4.15 -4.05
CA LYS A 35 12.34 3.73 -4.50
C LYS A 35 12.29 2.30 -5.07
N ASN A 36 13.44 1.71 -5.36
CA ASN A 36 13.55 0.33 -5.81
C ASN A 36 13.51 -0.69 -4.67
N HIS A 37 13.65 -0.25 -3.43
CA HIS A 37 13.61 -1.10 -2.24
C HIS A 37 12.43 -0.76 -1.32
N ILE A 38 11.97 -1.74 -0.55
CA ILE A 38 10.93 -1.58 0.46
C ILE A 38 11.51 -1.78 1.85
N PHE A 39 12.19 -2.90 2.08
CA PHE A 39 12.78 -3.26 3.37
C PHE A 39 14.29 -2.97 3.43
N GLU A 40 14.99 -3.05 2.31
CA GLU A 40 16.42 -2.74 2.28
C GLU A 40 16.69 -1.28 2.64
N GLY A 41 17.61 -1.06 3.58
CA GLY A 41 17.84 0.25 4.21
C GLY A 41 16.78 0.66 5.25
N ILE A 42 15.64 -0.02 5.32
CA ILE A 42 14.56 0.23 6.28
C ILE A 42 14.55 -0.75 7.45
N ILE A 43 14.88 -2.02 7.26
CA ILE A 43 15.09 -2.97 8.35
C ILE A 43 16.60 -3.11 8.53
N GLN A 44 17.13 -2.60 9.63
CA GLN A 44 18.56 -2.60 9.92
C GLN A 44 18.99 -3.88 10.67
N PRO A 45 20.27 -4.27 10.63
CA PRO A 45 20.77 -5.39 11.40
C PRO A 45 20.45 -5.23 12.90
N GLY A 46 19.91 -6.29 13.51
CA GLY A 46 19.53 -6.28 14.93
C GLY A 46 18.14 -5.71 15.23
N GLU A 47 17.44 -5.16 14.24
CA GLU A 47 16.02 -4.78 14.38
C GLU A 47 15.11 -5.98 14.13
N PHE A 48 14.07 -6.12 14.96
CA PHE A 48 13.06 -7.17 14.85
C PHE A 48 11.66 -6.57 14.92
N PHE A 49 10.76 -7.11 14.09
CA PHE A 49 9.38 -6.66 13.97
C PHE A 49 8.42 -7.83 14.08
N ASP A 50 7.31 -7.64 14.80
CA ASP A 50 6.23 -8.61 14.82
C ASP A 50 5.44 -8.61 13.51
N VAL A 51 5.23 -7.41 12.94
CA VAL A 51 4.42 -7.25 11.74
C VAL A 51 4.90 -6.10 10.87
N SER A 52 4.95 -6.33 9.57
CA SER A 52 4.98 -5.31 8.53
C SER A 52 3.58 -5.12 7.94
N VAL A 53 3.13 -3.87 7.85
CA VAL A 53 1.84 -3.49 7.26
C VAL A 53 2.09 -2.55 6.09
N CYS A 54 1.49 -2.86 4.94
CA CYS A 54 1.66 -2.09 3.73
C CYS A 54 0.32 -1.85 3.01
N ASN A 55 0.11 -0.62 2.54
CA ASN A 55 -0.92 -0.27 1.58
C ASN A 55 -0.25 0.15 0.25
N PRO A 56 -0.16 -0.73 -0.75
CA PRO A 56 0.53 -0.43 -2.01
C PRO A 56 -0.11 0.72 -2.79
N PRO A 57 0.66 1.46 -3.61
CA PRO A 57 0.10 2.40 -4.57
C PRO A 57 -0.81 1.67 -5.58
N PHE A 58 -1.99 2.25 -5.83
CA PHE A 58 -3.10 1.54 -6.49
C PHE A 58 -3.01 1.49 -8.02
N HIS A 59 -2.39 2.49 -8.65
CA HIS A 59 -2.41 2.66 -10.11
C HIS A 59 -1.03 2.41 -10.74
N ALA A 60 -1.01 1.93 -11.98
CA ALA A 60 0.23 1.68 -12.72
C ALA A 60 0.80 2.93 -13.41
N SER A 61 -0.01 3.98 -13.52
CA SER A 61 0.36 5.26 -14.11
C SER A 61 -0.61 6.37 -13.66
N LEU A 62 -0.21 7.61 -13.89
CA LEU A 62 -1.08 8.78 -13.74
C LEU A 62 -2.34 8.68 -14.62
N ASP A 63 -2.21 8.21 -15.85
CA ASP A 63 -3.34 8.01 -16.77
C ASP A 63 -4.35 6.98 -16.23
N GLU A 64 -3.89 5.89 -15.62
CA GLU A 64 -4.77 4.92 -14.98
C GLU A 64 -5.47 5.51 -13.74
N ALA A 65 -4.77 6.33 -12.96
CA ALA A 65 -5.35 7.03 -11.81
C ALA A 65 -6.45 8.02 -12.23
N LEU A 66 -6.23 8.78 -13.32
CA LEU A 66 -7.21 9.71 -13.89
C LEU A 66 -8.42 8.96 -14.48
N LYS A 67 -8.21 7.91 -15.26
CA LYS A 67 -9.30 7.07 -15.82
C LYS A 67 -10.10 6.34 -14.74
N GLY A 68 -9.44 5.88 -13.69
CA GLY A 68 -10.08 5.24 -12.55
C GLY A 68 -10.98 6.22 -11.78
N SER A 69 -10.50 7.45 -11.59
CA SER A 69 -11.27 8.52 -10.95
C SER A 69 -12.46 8.96 -11.80
N GLN A 70 -12.28 9.12 -13.12
CA GLN A 70 -13.37 9.44 -14.03
C GLN A 70 -14.47 8.36 -14.01
N ARG A 71 -14.10 7.07 -14.03
CA ARG A 71 -15.07 5.96 -13.90
C ARG A 71 -15.82 6.00 -12.57
N LYS A 72 -15.15 6.27 -11.46
CA LYS A 72 -15.79 6.40 -10.14
C LYS A 72 -16.75 7.59 -10.08
N LEU A 73 -16.37 8.74 -10.63
CA LEU A 73 -17.25 9.91 -10.72
C LEU A 73 -18.50 9.62 -11.56
N ASN A 74 -18.32 8.96 -12.70
CA ASN A 74 -19.45 8.56 -13.56
C ASN A 74 -20.39 7.58 -12.84
N ASN A 75 -19.85 6.61 -12.09
CA ASN A 75 -20.65 5.66 -11.30
C ASN A 75 -21.38 6.37 -10.14
N LEU A 76 -20.75 7.35 -9.49
CA LEU A 76 -21.39 8.18 -8.46
C LEU A 76 -22.55 9.01 -9.02
N ALA A 77 -22.33 9.70 -10.15
CA ALA A 77 -23.38 10.48 -10.83
C ALA A 77 -24.56 9.59 -11.23
N HIS A 78 -24.28 8.40 -11.79
CA HIS A 78 -25.31 7.40 -12.08
C HIS A 78 -26.08 6.96 -10.84
N SER A 79 -25.40 6.73 -9.71
CA SER A 79 -26.06 6.34 -8.46
C SER A 79 -26.93 7.45 -7.83
N ARG A 80 -26.69 8.71 -8.19
CA ARG A 80 -27.48 9.88 -7.76
C ARG A 80 -28.56 10.31 -8.75
N GLY A 81 -28.71 9.63 -9.89
CA GLY A 81 -29.65 10.04 -10.94
C GLY A 81 -29.25 11.32 -11.69
N GLU A 82 -28.00 11.76 -11.56
CA GLU A 82 -27.46 12.97 -12.19
C GLU A 82 -26.93 12.65 -13.60
N GLN A 83 -27.15 13.56 -14.56
CA GLN A 83 -26.55 13.43 -15.90
C GLN A 83 -25.02 13.52 -15.83
N LYS A 84 -24.33 12.82 -16.74
CA LYS A 84 -22.86 12.74 -16.82
C LYS A 84 -22.23 14.14 -16.65
N ALA A 85 -21.41 14.31 -15.62
CA ALA A 85 -20.66 15.54 -15.42
C ALA A 85 -19.72 15.79 -16.62
N THR A 86 -19.98 16.85 -17.36
CA THR A 86 -19.17 17.38 -18.47
C THR A 86 -18.08 18.35 -17.99
N THR A 87 -17.64 18.23 -16.74
CA THR A 87 -16.63 19.14 -16.17
C THR A 87 -15.22 18.71 -16.56
N GLN A 88 -14.53 19.62 -17.26
CA GLN A 88 -13.11 19.59 -17.53
C GLN A 88 -12.33 19.47 -16.21
N SER A 89 -11.42 18.51 -16.16
CA SER A 89 -10.51 18.19 -15.05
C SER A 89 -11.19 17.42 -13.88
N PRO A 90 -11.06 16.08 -13.81
CA PRO A 90 -11.55 15.34 -12.67
C PRO A 90 -10.74 15.72 -11.44
N THR A 91 -11.34 16.49 -10.53
CA THR A 91 -10.85 16.60 -9.15
C THR A 91 -10.85 15.20 -8.55
N LEU A 92 -9.66 14.67 -8.27
CA LEU A 92 -9.51 13.34 -7.67
C LEU A 92 -10.20 13.36 -6.30
N ASN A 93 -11.21 12.50 -6.09
CA ASN A 93 -11.79 12.25 -4.75
C ASN A 93 -10.83 11.49 -3.80
N PHE A 94 -9.54 11.44 -4.14
CA PHE A 94 -8.47 10.87 -3.36
C PHE A 94 -7.47 11.99 -3.12
N GLY A 95 -7.28 12.39 -1.86
CA GLY A 95 -6.33 13.45 -1.48
C GLY A 95 -4.85 13.05 -1.60
N GLY A 96 -4.54 11.86 -2.11
CA GLY A 96 -3.16 11.43 -2.35
C GLY A 96 -2.52 12.27 -3.45
N LEU A 97 -1.26 12.66 -3.26
CA LEU A 97 -0.49 13.41 -4.26
C LEU A 97 0.48 12.46 -4.97
N GLY A 98 0.55 12.55 -6.31
CA GLY A 98 1.61 11.96 -7.13
C GLY A 98 1.90 10.47 -6.89
N VAL A 99 3.00 10.19 -6.18
CA VAL A 99 3.60 8.85 -5.98
C VAL A 99 2.76 7.88 -5.13
N GLU A 100 1.83 8.39 -4.32
CA GLU A 100 0.91 7.56 -3.54
C GLU A 100 -0.20 6.95 -4.41
N LEU A 101 -0.52 7.60 -5.53
CA LEU A 101 -1.54 7.12 -6.46
C LEU A 101 -0.99 6.08 -7.42
N TRP A 102 0.26 6.20 -7.88
CA TRP A 102 0.78 5.32 -8.92
C TRP A 102 2.27 4.99 -8.82
N CYS A 103 2.62 3.79 -9.29
CA CYS A 103 4.01 3.37 -9.52
C CYS A 103 4.10 2.60 -10.84
N LYS A 104 5.28 2.53 -11.47
CA LYS A 104 5.44 1.77 -12.73
C LYS A 104 5.04 0.31 -12.51
N GLY A 105 3.99 -0.13 -13.23
CA GLY A 105 3.40 -1.48 -13.13
C GLY A 105 2.50 -1.71 -11.91
N GLY A 106 2.22 -0.67 -11.14
CA GLY A 106 1.16 -0.57 -10.15
C GLY A 106 1.26 -1.56 -8.99
N GLU A 107 0.11 -1.78 -8.35
CA GLU A 107 -0.04 -2.69 -7.20
C GLU A 107 0.61 -4.07 -7.45
N GLN A 108 0.49 -4.62 -8.67
CA GLN A 108 1.04 -5.95 -8.96
C GLN A 108 2.57 -6.00 -8.86
N LEU A 109 3.29 -5.05 -9.47
CA LEU A 109 4.75 -5.02 -9.40
C LEU A 109 5.23 -4.65 -8.00
N PHE A 110 4.50 -3.76 -7.31
CA PHE A 110 4.80 -3.41 -5.93
C PHE A 110 4.69 -4.65 -5.02
N LEU A 111 3.58 -5.38 -5.08
CA LEU A 111 3.38 -6.62 -4.32
C LEU A 111 4.46 -7.65 -4.63
N LYS A 112 4.80 -7.83 -5.91
CA LYS A 112 5.87 -8.75 -6.34
C LYS A 112 7.21 -8.42 -5.70
N LYS A 113 7.54 -7.13 -5.56
CA LYS A 113 8.75 -6.65 -4.89
C LYS A 113 8.68 -6.89 -3.38
N LEU A 114 7.59 -6.45 -2.74
CA LEU A 114 7.34 -6.62 -1.30
C LEU A 114 7.49 -8.08 -0.87
N ILE A 115 6.87 -9.00 -1.62
CA ILE A 115 6.91 -10.44 -1.34
C ILE A 115 8.34 -10.99 -1.47
N ARG A 116 9.12 -10.52 -2.46
CA ARG A 116 10.51 -10.99 -2.63
C ARG A 116 11.43 -10.49 -1.54
N GLU A 117 11.40 -9.20 -1.23
CA GLU A 117 12.23 -8.66 -0.15
C GLU A 117 11.83 -9.25 1.20
N SER A 118 10.55 -9.57 1.43
CA SER A 118 10.11 -10.21 2.68
C SER A 118 10.81 -11.54 2.98
N GLN A 119 11.24 -12.29 1.95
CA GLN A 119 11.98 -13.53 2.16
C GLN A 119 13.37 -13.26 2.76
N VAL A 120 14.04 -12.20 2.32
CA VAL A 120 15.36 -11.79 2.81
C VAL A 120 15.29 -11.40 4.29
N TYR A 121 14.20 -10.76 4.70
CA TYR A 121 13.96 -10.31 6.08
C TYR A 121 13.13 -11.28 6.93
N SER A 122 13.01 -12.53 6.49
CA SER A 122 12.15 -13.56 7.13
C SER A 122 12.47 -13.83 8.60
N THR A 123 13.73 -13.64 9.01
CA THR A 123 14.19 -13.82 10.40
C THR A 123 14.04 -12.55 11.25
N GLN A 124 13.86 -11.39 10.62
CA GLN A 124 13.73 -10.09 11.28
C GLN A 124 12.29 -9.59 11.36
N CYS A 125 11.37 -10.16 10.58
CA CYS A 125 9.96 -9.78 10.61
C CYS A 125 9.07 -11.03 10.62
N ARG A 126 8.29 -11.19 11.69
CA ARG A 126 7.49 -12.41 11.91
C ARG A 126 6.32 -12.51 10.94
N TRP A 127 5.61 -11.42 10.69
CA TRP A 127 4.51 -11.38 9.74
C TRP A 127 4.68 -10.25 8.74
N PHE A 128 4.47 -10.55 7.47
CA PHE A 128 4.35 -9.55 6.42
C PHE A 128 2.90 -9.45 6.00
N SER A 129 2.43 -8.24 5.71
CA SER A 129 1.06 -8.04 5.25
C SER A 129 0.94 -6.91 4.25
N SER A 130 -0.06 -7.02 3.38
CA SER A 130 -0.39 -5.99 2.42
C SER A 130 -1.88 -5.96 2.10
N LEU A 131 -2.43 -4.75 2.00
CA LEU A 131 -3.73 -4.54 1.37
C LEU A 131 -3.62 -4.84 -0.13
N VAL A 132 -4.61 -5.56 -0.65
CA VAL A 132 -4.75 -5.89 -2.06
C VAL A 132 -6.11 -5.39 -2.52
N SER A 133 -6.09 -4.35 -3.36
CA SER A 133 -7.30 -3.69 -3.87
C SER A 133 -7.88 -4.39 -5.08
N LYS A 134 -7.05 -4.97 -5.96
CA LYS A 134 -7.50 -5.67 -7.16
C LYS A 134 -7.50 -7.17 -6.91
N ALA A 135 -8.66 -7.81 -7.03
CA ALA A 135 -8.82 -9.26 -6.84
C ALA A 135 -7.86 -10.07 -7.73
N ASP A 136 -7.59 -9.59 -8.95
CA ASP A 136 -6.68 -10.23 -9.91
C ASP A 136 -5.24 -10.33 -9.41
N ASN A 137 -4.83 -9.50 -8.43
CA ASN A 137 -3.50 -9.56 -7.84
C ASN A 137 -3.36 -10.63 -6.75
N VAL A 138 -4.47 -11.11 -6.18
CA VAL A 138 -4.48 -12.05 -5.05
C VAL A 138 -3.88 -13.40 -5.44
N LYS A 139 -4.36 -13.99 -6.53
CA LYS A 139 -3.92 -15.33 -6.97
C LYS A 139 -2.43 -15.36 -7.36
N PRO A 140 -1.91 -14.41 -8.16
CA PRO A 140 -0.46 -14.30 -8.42
C PRO A 140 0.37 -14.06 -7.16
N ALA A 141 -0.08 -13.20 -6.24
CA ALA A 141 0.62 -12.92 -4.98
C ALA A 141 0.74 -14.18 -4.11
N LYS A 142 -0.37 -14.89 -3.87
CA LYS A 142 -0.36 -16.16 -3.10
C LYS A 142 0.52 -17.22 -3.77
N LYS A 143 0.54 -17.30 -5.11
CA LYS A 143 1.43 -18.23 -5.84
C LYS A 143 2.90 -17.90 -5.59
N LEU A 144 3.27 -16.61 -5.63
CA LEU A 144 4.64 -16.18 -5.37
C LEU A 144 5.05 -16.41 -3.91
N ILE A 145 4.19 -16.05 -2.95
CA ILE A 145 4.44 -16.25 -1.52
C ILE A 145 4.72 -17.73 -1.21
N ARG A 146 3.90 -18.66 -1.73
CA ARG A 146 4.15 -20.11 -1.60
C ARG A 146 5.46 -20.54 -2.25
N LYS A 147 5.75 -20.04 -3.45
CA LYS A 147 6.99 -20.37 -4.17
C LYS A 147 8.24 -19.98 -3.37
N LEU A 148 8.18 -18.89 -2.60
CA LEU A 148 9.29 -18.44 -1.76
C LEU A 148 9.38 -19.16 -0.40
N GLY A 149 8.52 -20.16 -0.15
CA GLY A 149 8.60 -21.00 1.04
C GLY A 149 7.90 -20.46 2.28
N ALA A 150 6.95 -19.53 2.13
CA ALA A 150 6.12 -19.13 3.26
C ALA A 150 5.34 -20.33 3.82
N VAL A 151 5.42 -20.51 5.15
CA VAL A 151 4.80 -21.63 5.86
C VAL A 151 3.32 -21.39 6.12
N GLU A 152 2.90 -20.12 6.15
CA GLU A 152 1.51 -19.74 6.40
C GLU A 152 1.13 -18.52 5.56
N ILE A 153 -0.09 -18.55 5.02
CA ILE A 153 -0.69 -17.46 4.25
C ILE A 153 -2.14 -17.30 4.69
N ARG A 154 -2.50 -16.10 5.13
CA ARG A 154 -3.86 -15.71 5.47
C ARG A 154 -4.38 -14.70 4.46
N GLU A 155 -5.62 -14.89 4.05
CA GLU A 155 -6.38 -13.93 3.24
C GLU A 155 -7.58 -13.50 4.06
N ILE A 156 -7.67 -12.20 4.36
CA ILE A 156 -8.74 -11.61 5.16
C ILE A 156 -9.53 -10.69 4.25
N GLU A 157 -10.77 -11.05 3.95
CA GLU A 157 -11.66 -10.21 3.15
C GLU A 157 -12.25 -9.08 4.00
N MET A 158 -12.23 -7.86 3.47
CA MET A 158 -12.78 -6.66 4.10
C MET A 158 -13.85 -6.07 3.16
N LYS A 159 -15.08 -5.98 3.65
CA LYS A 159 -16.21 -5.38 2.92
C LYS A 159 -16.61 -4.07 3.57
N GLN A 160 -16.62 -2.98 2.79
CA GLN A 160 -17.09 -1.66 3.21
C GLN A 160 -17.99 -1.09 2.10
N GLY A 161 -19.31 -1.18 2.29
CA GLY A 161 -20.28 -0.89 1.25
C GLY A 161 -20.01 -1.72 -0.01
N ASN A 162 -19.91 -1.06 -1.16
CA ASN A 162 -19.64 -1.69 -2.46
C ASN A 162 -18.15 -2.00 -2.70
N LYS A 163 -17.25 -1.65 -1.78
CA LYS A 163 -15.82 -1.88 -1.92
C LYS A 163 -15.42 -3.15 -1.17
N VAL A 164 -14.83 -4.09 -1.90
CA VAL A 164 -14.20 -5.29 -1.34
C VAL A 164 -12.69 -5.17 -1.49
N THR A 165 -11.98 -5.14 -0.36
CA THR A 165 -10.51 -5.22 -0.30
C THR A 165 -10.08 -6.47 0.44
N ARG A 166 -8.83 -6.90 0.27
CA ARG A 166 -8.28 -8.06 0.99
C ARG A 166 -7.00 -7.67 1.69
N VAL A 167 -6.75 -8.20 2.87
CA VAL A 167 -5.41 -8.25 3.46
C VAL A 167 -4.84 -9.60 3.14
N LEU A 168 -3.68 -9.63 2.48
CA LEU A 168 -2.84 -10.82 2.44
C LEU A 168 -1.79 -10.69 3.53
N ALA A 169 -1.70 -11.68 4.41
CA ALA A 169 -0.66 -11.80 5.43
C ALA A 169 0.08 -13.13 5.25
N TRP A 170 1.41 -13.12 5.42
CA TRP A 170 2.23 -14.32 5.31
C TRP A 170 3.43 -14.30 6.24
N LYS A 171 3.95 -15.48 6.54
CA LYS A 171 5.17 -15.67 7.34
C LYS A 171 5.99 -16.85 6.83
N PHE A 172 7.28 -16.83 7.12
CA PHE A 172 8.23 -17.89 6.73
C PHE A 172 8.62 -18.81 7.90
N MET A 173 8.25 -18.44 9.14
CA MET A 173 8.55 -19.18 10.37
C MET A 173 7.35 -19.14 11.31
#